data_AF-A0AB73ATC8-F1
#
_entry.id   AF-A0AB73ATC8-F1
#
_cell.length_a   1.000
_cell.length_b   1.000
_cell.length_c   1.000
_cell.angle_alpha   90.00
_cell.angle_beta   90.00
_cell.angle_gamma   90.00
#
_symmetry.space_group_name_H-M   'P 1'
#
loop_
_entity.id
_entity.type
_entity.pdbx_description
1 polymer ?
#
loop_
_entity_poly.entity_id
_entity_poly.type
_entity_poly.pdbx_seq_one_letter_code
_entity_poly.pdbx_strand_id
1 'polypeptide(L)'
;MVTQEIQDIIGSEIVKEAIINNSDVVMLLDQSKFKERFDTIKTILGLTDVDCKKIFTINRLENKEGRSFFREVFIRRGTTSGVYGVEEPRECYMTYTTERAEKEALKLYKRELQCSHQEAIEAYCRDWNTSDIGKALPFAQKVNEAGCVLNLTTKITS
;
A
#
# COMPACT_ATOMS: atom_id res chain seq x y z
N MET A 1 18.13 -1.28 2.38
CA MET A 1 17.84 -2.72 2.52
C MET A 1 16.33 -2.90 2.65
N VAL A 2 15.75 -3.93 2.01
CA VAL A 2 14.33 -4.29 2.13
C VAL A 2 14.26 -5.77 2.51
N THR A 3 13.48 -6.13 3.52
CA THR A 3 13.23 -7.53 3.89
C THR A 3 11.84 -7.68 4.51
N GLN A 4 11.25 -8.85 4.35
CA GLN A 4 10.01 -9.26 5.02
C GLN A 4 10.29 -10.18 6.21
N GLU A 5 11.51 -10.73 6.29
CA GLU A 5 11.93 -11.66 7.33
C GLU A 5 12.89 -10.95 8.28
N ILE A 6 12.32 -10.34 9.33
CA ILE A 6 13.12 -9.59 10.30
C ILE A 6 14.08 -10.50 11.08
N GLN A 7 13.84 -11.81 11.09
CA GLN A 7 14.74 -12.78 11.72
C GLN A 7 16.08 -12.90 10.98
N ASP A 8 16.10 -12.76 9.66
CA ASP A 8 17.34 -12.82 8.88
C ASP A 8 18.26 -11.64 9.21
N ILE A 9 17.68 -10.48 9.55
CA ILE A 9 18.42 -9.34 10.09
C ILE A 9 18.96 -9.65 11.48
N ILE A 10 18.12 -10.21 12.36
CA ILE A 10 18.48 -10.47 13.76
C ILE A 10 19.54 -11.59 13.87
N GLY A 11 19.56 -12.53 12.94
CA GLY A 11 20.50 -13.66 12.94
C GLY A 11 21.89 -13.32 12.40
N SER A 12 22.03 -12.27 11.58
CA SER A 12 23.27 -11.98 10.87
C SER A 12 24.04 -10.81 11.48
N GLU A 13 25.22 -11.10 12.04
CA GLU A 13 26.09 -10.13 12.70
C GLU A 13 26.61 -9.06 11.71
N ILE A 14 26.96 -9.47 10.49
CA ILE A 14 27.37 -8.57 9.40
C ILE A 14 26.24 -7.60 9.03
N VAL A 15 25.00 -8.09 8.98
CA VAL A 15 23.83 -7.29 8.60
C VAL A 15 23.47 -6.30 9.72
N LYS A 16 23.60 -6.69 10.99
CA LYS A 16 23.39 -5.78 12.13
C LYS A 16 24.31 -4.57 12.07
N GLU A 17 25.61 -4.79 11.91
CA GLU A 17 26.59 -3.70 11.85
C GLU A 17 26.36 -2.78 10.65
N ALA A 18 26.01 -3.36 9.49
CA ALA A 18 25.73 -2.57 8.28
C ALA A 18 24.49 -1.69 8.42
N ILE A 19 23.42 -2.19 9.06
CA ILE A 19 22.16 -1.45 9.27
C ILE A 19 22.36 -0.29 10.24
N ILE A 20 22.97 -0.56 11.40
CA ILE A 20 23.14 0.41 12.48
C ILE A 20 24.03 1.57 12.03
N ASN A 21 25.09 1.30 11.28
CA ASN A 21 26.08 2.30 10.94
C ASN A 21 25.75 3.14 9.69
N ASN A 22 24.81 2.73 8.83
CA ASN A 22 24.59 3.39 7.53
C ASN A 22 23.16 3.82 7.22
N SER A 23 22.17 3.53 8.08
CA SER A 23 20.77 3.80 7.76
C SER A 23 20.29 5.15 8.33
N ASP A 24 20.53 6.23 7.58
CA ASP A 24 19.98 7.57 7.91
C ASP A 24 18.46 7.62 7.89
N VAL A 25 17.84 6.72 7.13
CA VAL A 25 16.39 6.60 6.96
C VAL A 25 15.93 5.18 7.23
N VAL A 26 14.92 5.04 8.09
CA VAL A 26 14.28 3.76 8.40
C VAL A 26 12.78 3.87 8.11
N MET A 27 12.25 2.94 7.32
CA MET A 27 10.83 2.84 7.01
C MET A 27 10.28 1.50 7.51
N LEU A 28 9.23 1.54 8.33
CA LEU A 28 8.59 0.35 8.89
C LEU A 28 7.10 0.36 8.58
N LEU A 29 6.61 -0.75 8.03
CA LEU A 29 5.18 -1.02 7.90
C LEU A 29 4.63 -1.59 9.22
N ASP A 30 3.38 -2.05 9.24
CA ASP A 30 2.75 -2.62 10.42
C ASP A 30 3.59 -3.76 11.04
N GLN A 31 4.01 -3.57 12.29
CA GLN A 31 4.83 -4.52 13.07
C GLN A 31 4.02 -5.26 14.15
N SER A 32 2.69 -5.23 14.10
CA SER A 32 1.80 -5.83 15.11
C SER A 32 2.12 -7.29 15.43
N LYS A 33 2.53 -8.06 14.42
CA LYS A 33 2.88 -9.48 14.55
C LYS A 33 4.18 -9.72 15.32
N PHE A 34 5.04 -8.71 15.45
CA PHE A 34 6.34 -8.82 16.12
C PHE A 34 6.34 -8.21 17.52
N LYS A 35 5.16 -7.93 18.09
CA LYS A 35 5.02 -7.24 19.38
C LYS A 35 5.83 -7.90 20.51
N GLU A 36 5.86 -9.23 20.58
CA GLU A 36 6.60 -9.98 21.60
C GLU A 36 8.12 -9.91 21.44
N ARG A 37 8.62 -9.63 20.23
CA ARG A 37 10.06 -9.57 19.92
C ARG A 37 10.52 -8.16 19.56
N PHE A 38 9.68 -7.17 19.83
CA PHE A 38 9.91 -5.81 19.34
C PHE A 38 11.08 -5.12 20.05
N ASP A 39 11.42 -5.53 21.27
CA ASP A 39 12.57 -4.99 22.00
C ASP A 39 13.91 -5.28 21.27
N THR A 40 14.02 -6.46 20.65
CA THR A 40 15.18 -6.81 19.83
C THR A 40 15.23 -5.92 18.58
N ILE A 41 14.09 -5.71 17.92
CA ILE A 41 13.97 -4.85 16.74
C ILE A 41 14.31 -3.40 17.08
N LYS A 42 13.77 -2.90 18.19
CA LYS A 42 14.02 -1.58 18.75
C LYS A 42 15.52 -1.35 18.94
N THR A 43 16.20 -2.32 19.54
CA THR A 43 17.65 -2.24 19.80
C THR A 43 18.46 -2.23 18.50
N ILE A 44 18.17 -3.14 17.56
CA ILE A 44 18.89 -3.23 16.28
C ILE A 44 18.68 -2.00 15.41
N LEU A 45 17.47 -1.42 15.41
CA LEU A 45 17.16 -0.26 14.59
C LEU A 45 17.41 1.07 15.31
N GLY A 46 17.93 1.04 16.55
CA GLY A 46 18.20 2.22 17.36
C GLY A 46 16.95 3.09 17.60
N LEU A 47 15.79 2.45 17.81
CA LEU A 47 14.51 3.11 17.99
C LEU A 47 14.28 3.50 19.45
N THR A 48 13.64 4.65 19.65
CA THR A 48 13.23 5.11 20.99
C THR A 48 11.89 4.51 21.41
N ASP A 49 11.53 4.59 22.70
CA ASP A 49 10.19 4.23 23.17
C ASP A 49 9.08 5.05 22.51
N VAL A 50 9.38 6.31 22.16
CA VAL A 50 8.46 7.19 21.43
C VAL A 50 8.23 6.66 20.01
N ASP A 51 9.30 6.20 19.33
CA ASP A 51 9.19 5.58 18.01
C ASP A 51 8.36 4.30 18.06
N CYS A 52 8.59 3.47 19.07
CA CYS A 52 7.83 2.23 19.27
C CYS A 52 6.32 2.51 19.39
N LYS A 53 5.94 3.50 20.22
CA LYS A 53 4.54 3.91 20.37
C LYS A 53 3.95 4.36 19.03
N LYS A 54 4.67 5.18 18.25
CA LYS A 54 4.24 5.60 16.91
C LYS A 54 4.07 4.41 15.95
N ILE A 55 5.03 3.48 15.91
CA ILE A 55 4.94 2.30 15.02
C ILE A 55 3.69 1.47 15.33
N PHE A 56 3.34 1.32 16.61
CA PHE A 56 2.14 0.57 17.00
C PHE A 56 0.81 1.30 16.76
N THR A 57 0.81 2.56 16.30
CA THR A 57 -0.41 3.24 15.84
C THR A 57 -0.70 3.03 14.37
N ILE A 58 0.24 2.49 13.58
CA ILE A 58 0.09 2.24 12.14
C ILE A 58 -1.21 1.47 11.84
N ASN A 59 -2.08 2.05 11.02
CA ASN A 59 -3.38 1.54 10.60
C ASN A 59 -4.35 1.21 11.76
N ARG A 60 -4.14 1.78 12.95
CA ARG A 60 -5.01 1.56 14.13
C ARG A 60 -5.84 2.78 14.54
N LEU A 61 -5.53 3.95 13.98
CA LEU A 61 -6.28 5.17 14.26
C LEU A 61 -7.50 5.25 13.34
N GLU A 62 -8.62 5.74 13.88
CA GLU A 62 -9.83 6.02 13.13
C GLU A 62 -9.68 7.35 12.36
N ASN A 63 -8.86 7.33 11.32
CA ASN A 63 -8.50 8.52 10.54
C ASN A 63 -8.78 8.35 9.03
N LYS A 64 -9.63 7.38 8.68
CA LYS A 64 -9.94 7.00 7.29
C LYS A 64 -11.27 7.56 6.79
N GLU A 65 -12.14 8.01 7.69
CA GLU A 65 -13.44 8.56 7.33
C GLU A 65 -13.28 9.86 6.52
N GLY A 66 -14.01 9.97 5.42
CA GLY A 66 -13.98 11.14 4.53
C GLY A 66 -12.66 11.36 3.77
N ARG A 67 -11.73 10.39 3.80
CA ARG A 67 -10.42 10.49 3.14
C ARG A 67 -10.25 9.44 2.04
N SER A 68 -9.42 9.77 1.06
CA SER A 68 -8.93 8.81 0.08
C SER A 68 -8.31 7.59 0.77
N PHE A 69 -8.33 6.42 0.11
CA PHE A 69 -7.67 5.24 0.67
C PHE A 69 -6.16 5.50 0.79
N PHE A 70 -5.62 5.28 1.99
CA PHE A 70 -4.19 5.36 2.24
C PHE A 70 -3.73 4.25 3.17
N ARG A 71 -2.48 3.82 3.02
CA ARG A 71 -1.80 2.95 3.97
C ARG A 71 -0.84 3.77 4.81
N GLU A 72 -0.61 3.35 6.05
CA GLU A 72 0.33 4.05 6.92
C GLU A 72 1.71 3.40 6.93
N VAL A 73 2.74 4.23 7.00
CA VAL A 73 4.15 3.83 7.15
C VAL A 73 4.80 4.70 8.20
N PHE A 74 5.58 4.08 9.09
CA PHE A 74 6.49 4.81 9.96
C PHE A 74 7.76 5.16 9.20
N ILE A 75 8.17 6.42 9.26
CA ILE A 75 9.42 6.90 8.66
C ILE A 75 10.23 7.64 9.73
N ARG A 76 11.46 7.18 9.96
CA ARG A 76 12.49 7.86 10.76
C ARG A 76 13.58 8.38 9.83
N ARG A 77 13.97 9.64 10.02
CA ARG A 77 15.05 10.33 9.29
C ARG A 77 15.95 10.99 10.33
N GLY A 78 17.11 10.38 10.60
CA GLY A 78 17.97 10.77 11.72
C GLY A 78 17.21 10.77 13.05
N THR A 79 17.05 11.94 13.65
CA THR A 79 16.37 12.16 14.94
C THR A 79 14.86 12.39 14.81
N THR A 80 14.35 12.65 13.60
CA THR A 80 12.93 12.96 13.38
C THR A 80 12.17 11.71 12.93
N SER A 81 10.99 11.47 13.51
CA SER A 81 10.17 10.31 13.17
C SER A 81 8.67 10.61 13.15
N GLY A 82 7.91 9.90 12.33
CA GLY A 82 6.46 10.05 12.26
C GLY A 82 5.78 8.88 11.54
N VAL A 83 4.46 8.78 11.70
CA VAL A 83 3.60 7.90 10.89
C VAL A 83 2.96 8.75 9.81
N TYR A 84 3.09 8.31 8.57
CA TYR A 84 2.62 9.03 7.40
C TYR A 84 1.59 8.17 6.66
N GLY A 85 0.53 8.82 6.18
CA GLY A 85 -0.38 8.21 5.23
C GLY A 85 0.19 8.30 3.82
N VAL A 86 0.32 7.15 3.15
CA VAL A 86 0.73 7.03 1.76
C VAL A 86 -0.51 6.77 0.94
N GLU A 87 -0.88 7.77 0.16
CA GLU A 87 -1.93 7.71 -0.85
C GLU A 87 -1.28 7.37 -2.18
N GLU A 88 -1.87 6.41 -2.88
CA GLU A 88 -1.37 5.97 -4.16
C GLU A 88 -2.44 6.10 -5.25
N PRO A 89 -2.09 6.65 -6.42
CA PRO A 89 -3.01 6.70 -7.55
C PRO A 89 -3.49 5.30 -7.95
N ARG A 90 -4.76 5.21 -8.35
CA ARG A 90 -5.38 3.94 -8.75
C ARG A 90 -4.67 3.35 -9.97
N GLU A 91 -4.23 4.20 -10.88
CA GLU A 91 -3.49 3.86 -12.07
C GLU A 91 -2.19 3.13 -11.71
N CYS A 92 -1.42 3.69 -10.76
CA CYS A 92 -0.20 3.07 -10.25
C CYS A 92 -0.51 1.71 -9.65
N TYR A 93 -1.48 1.63 -8.74
CA TYR A 93 -1.89 0.36 -8.13
C TYR A 93 -2.22 -0.73 -9.15
N MET A 94 -2.98 -0.37 -10.19
CA MET A 94 -3.39 -1.34 -11.22
C MET A 94 -2.25 -1.83 -12.11
N THR A 95 -1.11 -1.11 -12.20
CA THR A 95 0.04 -1.56 -12.99
C THR A 95 0.74 -2.79 -12.41
N TYR A 96 0.74 -2.96 -11.09
CA TYR A 96 1.50 -4.01 -10.41
C TYR A 96 0.65 -4.89 -9.51
N THR A 97 -0.69 -4.71 -9.49
CA THR A 97 -1.58 -5.58 -8.71
C THR A 97 -1.30 -7.06 -8.99
N THR A 98 -1.28 -7.86 -7.92
CA THR A 98 -1.11 -9.31 -8.00
C THR A 98 -2.45 -10.06 -7.94
N GLU A 99 -3.54 -9.37 -7.60
CA GLU A 99 -4.86 -9.95 -7.38
C GLU A 99 -5.47 -10.47 -8.69
N ARG A 100 -5.88 -11.75 -8.70
CA ARG A 100 -6.38 -12.40 -9.91
C ARG A 100 -7.62 -11.72 -10.47
N ALA A 101 -8.60 -11.40 -9.61
CA ALA A 101 -9.84 -10.77 -10.04
C ALA A 101 -9.60 -9.40 -10.71
N GLU A 102 -8.68 -8.61 -10.16
CA GLU A 102 -8.29 -7.30 -10.70
C GLU A 102 -7.58 -7.43 -12.05
N LYS A 103 -6.67 -8.40 -12.18
CA LYS A 103 -6.00 -8.70 -13.45
C LYS A 103 -6.97 -9.12 -14.54
N GLU A 104 -7.92 -10.00 -14.24
CA GLU A 104 -8.90 -10.47 -15.23
C GLU A 104 -9.83 -9.33 -15.68
N ALA A 105 -10.25 -8.47 -14.76
CA ALA A 105 -11.07 -7.29 -15.08
C ALA A 105 -10.31 -6.30 -15.98
N LEU A 106 -9.03 -6.03 -15.70
CA LEU A 106 -8.21 -5.16 -16.54
C LEU A 106 -7.92 -5.77 -17.92
N LYS A 107 -7.69 -7.09 -17.98
CA LYS A 107 -7.54 -7.81 -19.27
C LYS A 107 -8.82 -7.74 -20.10
N LEU A 108 -9.98 -7.76 -19.46
CA LEU A 108 -11.27 -7.59 -20.12
C LEU A 108 -11.34 -6.20 -20.80
N TYR A 109 -11.02 -5.13 -20.07
CA TYR A 109 -10.97 -3.77 -20.64
C TYR A 109 -10.03 -3.69 -21.83
N LYS A 110 -8.83 -4.26 -21.70
CA LYS A 110 -7.86 -4.29 -22.79
C LYS A 110 -8.38 -5.03 -24.02
N ARG A 111 -9.09 -6.16 -23.83
CA ARG A 111 -9.65 -6.98 -24.91
C ARG A 111 -10.80 -6.28 -25.63
N GLU A 112 -11.77 -5.76 -24.87
CA GLU A 112 -12.97 -5.12 -25.41
C GLU A 112 -12.66 -3.81 -26.13
N LEU A 113 -11.76 -3.00 -25.58
CA LEU A 113 -11.37 -1.71 -26.17
C LEU A 113 -10.28 -1.84 -27.24
N GLN A 114 -9.68 -3.03 -27.40
CA GLN A 114 -8.57 -3.30 -28.34
C GLN A 114 -7.46 -2.24 -28.28
N CYS A 115 -7.10 -1.82 -27.07
CA CYS A 115 -6.20 -0.70 -26.82
C CYS A 115 -4.88 -1.13 -26.17
N SER A 116 -3.97 -0.17 -25.99
CA SER A 116 -2.74 -0.37 -25.24
C SER A 116 -3.02 -0.67 -23.75
N HIS A 117 -2.01 -1.16 -23.03
CA HIS A 117 -2.18 -1.42 -21.60
C HIS A 117 -2.45 -0.15 -20.79
N GLN A 118 -1.82 0.96 -21.18
CA GLN A 118 -2.01 2.26 -20.54
C GLN A 118 -3.45 2.75 -20.72
N GLU A 119 -3.96 2.76 -21.95
CA GLU A 119 -5.34 3.18 -22.25
C GLU A 119 -6.37 2.31 -21.52
N ALA A 120 -6.11 1.00 -21.39
CA ALA A 120 -6.96 0.10 -20.62
C ALA A 120 -7.01 0.47 -19.13
N ILE A 121 -5.86 0.82 -18.53
CA ILE A 121 -5.78 1.28 -17.13
C ILE A 121 -6.53 2.60 -16.97
N GLU A 122 -6.32 3.56 -17.87
CA GLU A 122 -6.99 4.86 -17.82
C GLU A 122 -8.52 4.72 -17.91
N ALA A 123 -9.02 3.88 -18.84
CA ALA A 123 -10.45 3.59 -18.95
C ALA A 123 -11.00 2.86 -17.72
N TYR A 124 -10.27 1.88 -17.19
CA TYR A 124 -10.64 1.14 -15.98
C TYR A 124 -10.71 2.06 -14.76
N CYS A 125 -9.70 2.90 -14.57
CA CYS A 125 -9.64 3.84 -13.45
C CYS A 125 -10.72 4.93 -13.55
N ARG A 126 -11.06 5.40 -14.76
CA ARG A 126 -12.18 6.33 -15.00
C ARG A 126 -13.52 5.72 -14.56
N ASP A 127 -13.80 4.49 -14.98
CA ASP A 127 -15.02 3.79 -14.59
C ASP A 127 -15.03 3.53 -13.08
N TRP A 128 -13.88 3.14 -12.52
CA TRP A 128 -13.76 2.94 -11.07
C TRP A 128 -14.01 4.23 -10.28
N ASN A 129 -13.49 5.37 -10.72
CA ASN A 129 -13.73 6.69 -10.10
C ASN A 129 -15.21 7.07 -10.12
N THR A 130 -15.94 6.67 -11.16
CA THR A 130 -17.36 6.98 -11.36
C THR A 130 -18.30 5.97 -10.70
N SER A 131 -17.76 4.86 -10.19
CA SER A 131 -18.55 3.73 -9.67
C SER A 131 -19.03 3.87 -8.23
N ASP A 132 -18.59 4.90 -7.51
CA ASP A 132 -18.74 5.06 -6.05
C ASP A 132 -18.12 3.93 -5.20
N ILE A 133 -17.37 3.00 -5.83
CA ILE A 133 -16.70 1.91 -5.13
C ILE A 133 -15.32 2.37 -4.65
N GLY A 134 -15.10 2.39 -3.34
CA GLY A 134 -13.83 2.85 -2.76
C GLY A 134 -12.64 1.87 -2.86
N LYS A 135 -12.89 0.57 -3.07
CA LYS A 135 -11.85 -0.48 -3.08
C LYS A 135 -11.72 -1.14 -4.46
N ALA A 136 -10.51 -1.59 -4.79
CA ALA A 136 -10.21 -2.19 -6.10
C ALA A 136 -10.95 -3.51 -6.33
N LEU A 137 -10.82 -4.45 -5.38
CA LEU A 137 -11.39 -5.79 -5.51
C LEU A 137 -12.91 -5.82 -5.76
N PRO A 138 -13.77 -5.08 -5.02
CA PRO A 138 -15.21 -5.04 -5.31
C PRO A 138 -15.53 -4.46 -6.70
N PHE A 139 -14.76 -3.47 -7.16
CA PHE A 139 -14.95 -2.92 -8.50
C PHE A 139 -14.56 -3.94 -9.58
N ALA A 140 -13.44 -4.64 -9.38
CA ALA A 140 -13.01 -5.72 -10.28
C ALA A 140 -14.03 -6.86 -10.35
N GLN A 141 -14.60 -7.27 -9.21
CA GLN A 141 -15.66 -8.28 -9.15
C GLN A 141 -16.88 -7.83 -9.96
N LYS A 142 -17.33 -6.59 -9.80
CA LYS A 142 -18.43 -6.01 -10.57
C LYS A 142 -18.17 -6.02 -12.08
N VAL A 143 -16.95 -5.68 -12.51
CA VAL A 143 -16.55 -5.75 -13.93
C VAL A 143 -16.60 -7.20 -14.43
N ASN A 144 -16.03 -8.14 -13.67
CA ASN A 144 -15.98 -9.55 -14.06
C ASN A 144 -17.39 -10.17 -14.13
N GLU A 145 -18.29 -9.78 -13.22
CA GLU A 145 -19.69 -10.19 -13.23
C GLU A 145 -20.46 -9.61 -14.43
N ALA A 146 -20.20 -8.34 -14.78
CA ALA A 146 -20.80 -7.72 -15.95
C ALA A 146 -20.30 -8.35 -17.27
N GLY A 147 -19.06 -8.83 -17.30
CA GLY A 147 -18.45 -9.43 -18.48
C GLY A 147 -18.18 -8.44 -19.62
N CYS A 148 -18.30 -7.13 -19.37
CA CYS A 148 -18.07 -6.06 -20.34
C CYS A 148 -17.46 -4.82 -19.65
N VAL A 149 -16.95 -3.89 -20.47
CA VAL A 149 -16.50 -2.56 -20.00
C VAL A 149 -17.72 -1.78 -19.50
N LEU A 150 -17.61 -1.15 -18.31
CA LEU A 150 -18.75 -0.53 -17.67
C LEU A 150 -19.13 0.83 -18.29
N ASN A 151 -18.17 1.53 -18.92
CA ASN A 151 -18.35 2.81 -19.61
C ASN A 151 -19.17 3.82 -18.78
N LEU A 152 -18.80 3.98 -17.51
CA LEU A 152 -19.56 4.79 -16.57
C LEU A 152 -19.34 6.26 -16.90
N THR A 153 -20.43 7.00 -17.09
CA THR A 153 -20.41 8.45 -17.33
C THR A 153 -20.63 9.19 -16.02
N THR A 154 -19.91 10.28 -15.83
CA THR A 154 -20.06 11.15 -14.66
C THR A 154 -21.50 11.66 -14.62
N LYS A 155 -22.26 11.34 -13.57
CA LYS A 155 -23.58 11.94 -13.37
C LYS A 155 -23.38 13.43 -13.21
N ILE A 156 -23.79 14.21 -14.22
CA ILE A 156 -23.97 15.66 -14.06
C ILE A 156 -25.13 15.80 -13.08
N THR A 157 -24.81 16.10 -11.82
CA THR A 157 -25.82 16.50 -10.83
C THR A 157 -26.38 17.85 -11.27
N SER A 158 -27.60 17.84 -11.79
CA SER A 158 -28.44 19.04 -11.99
C SER A 158 -28.81 19.70 -10.67
#